data_AF-A0A7S0D7V8-F1
#
_entry.id   AF-A0A7S0D7V8-F1
#
_cell.length_a   1.000
_cell.length_b   1.000
_cell.length_c   1.000
_cell.angle_alpha   90.00
_cell.angle_beta   90.00
_cell.angle_gamma   90.00
#
_symmetry.space_group_name_H-M   'P 1'
#
loop_
_entity.id
_entity.type
_entity.pdbx_description
1 polymer ?
#
loop_
_entity_poly.entity_id
_entity_poly.type
_entity_poly.pdbx_seq_one_letter_code
_entity_poly.pdbx_strand_id
1 'polypeptide(L)'
;SPYVLFLFHHTLSLLAWPYAVSAGRCTYFVNFFLVSEVTNVNLSLRWFLMKTGKGEQSRAYFINGVLWIPLFFAVRVAVIPDLVDQYWNSDWSKLGPIETWAARTLLPVPVGLNVYWFGLIMHTAYVALFGTESAKTAKTKETKKKR
;
A
#
# COMPACT_ATOMS: atom_id res chain seq x y z
N SER A 1 11.59 -7.08 -7.45
CA SER A 1 11.98 -5.91 -6.63
C SER A 1 10.77 -5.00 -6.46
N PRO A 2 10.47 -4.48 -5.26
CA PRO A 2 9.32 -3.58 -5.02
C PRO A 2 9.33 -2.33 -5.91
N TYR A 3 10.52 -1.85 -6.29
CA TYR A 3 10.69 -0.72 -7.21
C TYR A 3 10.16 -1.02 -8.62
N VAL A 4 10.38 -2.23 -9.12
CA VAL A 4 9.86 -2.67 -10.43
C VAL A 4 8.34 -2.70 -10.40
N LEU A 5 7.77 -3.30 -9.35
CA LEU A 5 6.32 -3.37 -9.17
C LEU A 5 5.69 -1.96 -9.11
N PHE A 6 6.31 -1.05 -8.36
CA PHE A 6 5.92 0.36 -8.30
C PHE A 6 5.92 1.00 -9.70
N LEU A 7 7.04 0.91 -10.43
CA LEU A 7 7.19 1.56 -11.73
C LEU A 7 6.20 1.02 -12.77
N PHE A 8 6.05 -0.30 -12.85
CA PHE A 8 5.10 -0.92 -13.78
C PHE A 8 3.66 -0.55 -13.44
N HIS A 9 3.25 -0.67 -12.17
CA HIS A 9 1.90 -0.33 -11.74
C HIS A 9 1.55 1.14 -12.02
N HIS A 10 2.46 2.08 -11.70
CA HIS A 10 2.21 3.50 -11.90
C HIS A 10 2.21 3.87 -13.38
N THR A 11 3.12 3.30 -14.18
CA THR A 11 3.12 3.52 -15.64
C THR A 11 1.82 3.02 -16.27
N LEU A 12 1.37 1.81 -15.92
CA LEU A 12 0.11 1.28 -16.42
C LEU A 12 -1.09 2.13 -15.98
N SER A 13 -1.10 2.59 -14.73
CA SER A 13 -2.17 3.43 -14.19
C SER A 13 -2.21 4.80 -14.88
N LEU A 14 -1.04 5.41 -15.15
CA LEU A 14 -0.94 6.68 -15.87
C LEU A 14 -1.43 6.59 -17.32
N LEU A 15 -1.36 5.41 -17.93
CA LEU A 15 -1.90 5.19 -19.27
C LEU A 15 -3.39 4.84 -19.25
N ALA A 16 -3.82 3.97 -18.33
CA ALA A 16 -5.18 3.44 -18.30
C ALA A 16 -6.20 4.36 -17.62
N TRP A 17 -5.84 5.02 -16.52
CA TRP A 17 -6.78 5.81 -15.72
C TRP A 17 -7.29 7.07 -16.43
N PRO A 18 -6.45 7.87 -17.12
CA PRO A 18 -6.95 9.03 -17.86
C PRO A 18 -7.95 8.63 -18.96
N TYR A 19 -7.67 7.55 -19.68
CA TYR A 19 -8.59 6.99 -20.65
C TYR A 19 -9.90 6.53 -19.99
N ALA A 20 -9.82 5.74 -18.92
CA ALA A 20 -10.99 5.23 -18.22
C ALA A 20 -11.89 6.36 -17.71
N VAL A 21 -11.32 7.40 -17.10
CA VAL A 21 -12.08 8.56 -16.61
C VAL A 21 -12.68 9.37 -17.75
N SER A 22 -11.91 9.68 -18.79
CA SER A 22 -12.39 10.49 -19.93
C SER A 22 -13.46 9.78 -20.76
N ALA A 23 -13.40 8.46 -20.89
CA ALA A 23 -14.37 7.63 -21.59
C ALA A 23 -15.54 7.16 -20.69
N GLY A 24 -15.59 7.56 -19.41
CA GLY A 24 -16.64 7.15 -18.48
C GLY A 24 -16.64 5.67 -18.12
N ARG A 25 -15.48 4.99 -18.25
CA ARG A 25 -15.31 3.55 -17.97
C ARG A 25 -14.72 3.33 -16.59
N CYS A 26 -15.30 2.40 -15.82
CA CYS A 26 -14.78 1.99 -14.51
C CYS A 26 -14.47 3.18 -13.55
N THR A 27 -15.14 4.32 -13.73
CA THR A 27 -14.84 5.59 -13.05
C THR A 27 -14.93 5.48 -11.54
N TYR A 28 -15.88 4.71 -11.03
CA TYR A 28 -16.01 4.38 -9.61
C TYR A 28 -14.70 3.82 -9.03
N PHE A 29 -14.14 2.77 -9.65
CA PHE A 29 -12.89 2.14 -9.19
C PHE A 29 -11.70 3.08 -9.33
N VAL A 30 -11.58 3.76 -10.47
CA VAL A 30 -10.44 4.65 -10.74
C VAL A 30 -10.41 5.81 -9.76
N ASN A 31 -11.56 6.43 -9.50
CA ASN A 31 -11.66 7.52 -8.52
C ASN A 31 -11.31 7.04 -7.11
N PHE A 32 -11.77 5.86 -6.72
CA PHE A 32 -11.38 5.27 -5.44
C PHE A 32 -9.86 5.10 -5.34
N PHE A 33 -9.21 4.54 -6.38
CA PHE A 33 -7.75 4.37 -6.37
C PHE A 33 -7.03 5.71 -6.30
N LEU A 34 -7.48 6.73 -7.03
CA LEU A 34 -6.91 8.08 -6.96
C LEU A 34 -7.05 8.71 -5.57
N VAL A 35 -8.20 8.58 -4.92
CA VAL A 35 -8.39 9.06 -3.54
C VAL A 35 -7.46 8.33 -2.57
N SER A 36 -7.29 7.03 -2.77
CA SER A 36 -6.44 6.22 -1.91
C SER A 36 -4.97 6.67 -1.93
N GLU A 37 -4.50 7.31 -3.01
CA GLU A 37 -3.14 7.87 -3.12
C GLU A 37 -2.81 8.92 -2.06
N VAL A 38 -3.81 9.54 -1.44
CA VAL A 38 -3.59 10.48 -0.32
C VAL A 38 -2.83 9.81 0.83
N THR A 39 -3.01 8.51 1.07
CA THR A 39 -2.27 7.81 2.13
C THR A 39 -0.76 7.69 1.83
N ASN A 40 -0.33 7.90 0.59
CA ASN A 40 1.10 7.88 0.22
C ASN A 40 1.83 9.14 0.69
N VAL A 41 1.12 10.20 1.08
CA VAL A 41 1.73 11.37 1.76
C VAL A 41 2.46 10.94 3.04
N ASN A 42 1.95 9.92 3.76
CA ASN A 42 2.61 9.37 4.94
C ASN A 42 3.97 8.71 4.63
N LEU A 43 4.12 8.10 3.45
CA LEU A 43 5.40 7.55 2.99
C LEU A 43 6.41 8.67 2.74
N SER A 44 5.98 9.74 2.07
CA SER A 44 6.80 10.92 1.81
C SER A 44 7.24 11.60 3.10
N LEU A 45 6.32 11.78 4.06
CA LEU A 45 6.62 12.33 5.37
C LEU A 45 7.60 11.44 6.14
N ARG A 46 7.39 10.12 6.12
CA ARG A 46 8.32 9.16 6.73
C ARG A 46 9.72 9.27 6.14
N TRP A 47 9.84 9.35 4.81
CA TRP A 47 11.12 9.53 4.14
C TRP A 47 11.82 10.82 4.55
N PHE A 48 11.08 11.92 4.66
CA PHE A 48 11.63 13.19 5.14
C PHE A 48 12.12 13.08 6.59
N LEU A 49 11.34 12.45 7.47
CA LEU A 49 11.72 12.22 8.87
C LEU A 49 13.00 11.39 9.00
N MET A 50 13.22 10.40 8.12
CA MET A 50 14.49 9.64 8.09
C MET A 50 15.71 10.52 7.79
N LYS A 51 15.54 11.61 7.03
CA LYS A 51 16.62 12.55 6.68
C LYS A 51 16.93 13.57 7.78
N THR A 52 16.10 13.64 8.82
CA THR A 52 16.36 14.50 9.98
C THR A 52 17.45 13.89 10.87
N GLY A 53 18.13 14.72 11.68
CA GLY A 53 19.25 14.26 12.52
C GLY A 53 18.92 13.15 13.52
N LYS A 54 17.65 12.99 13.92
CA LYS A 54 17.18 11.88 14.79
C LYS A 54 16.69 10.66 14.01
N GLY A 55 16.45 10.79 12.70
CA GLY A 55 16.03 9.71 11.81
C GLY A 55 14.91 8.83 12.36
N GLU A 56 15.12 7.52 12.28
CA GLU A 56 14.17 6.50 12.74
C GLU A 56 13.97 6.46 14.27
N GLN A 57 14.90 7.03 15.03
CA GLN A 57 14.80 7.11 16.50
C GLN A 57 13.94 8.30 16.96
N SER A 58 13.48 9.14 16.04
CA SER A 58 12.63 10.28 16.38
C SER A 58 11.24 9.83 16.82
N ARG A 59 10.70 10.49 17.86
CA ARG A 59 9.29 10.31 18.27
C ARG A 59 8.32 10.57 17.11
N ALA A 60 8.64 11.53 16.24
CA ALA A 60 7.86 11.85 15.05
C ALA A 60 7.79 10.66 14.07
N TYR A 61 8.90 9.96 13.82
CA TYR A 61 8.94 8.79 12.95
C TYR A 61 8.09 7.62 13.49
N PHE A 62 8.12 7.41 14.80
CA PHE A 62 7.29 6.42 15.47
C PHE A 62 5.79 6.77 15.39
N ILE A 63 5.42 8.00 15.75
CA ILE A 63 4.03 8.48 15.70
C ILE A 63 3.49 8.40 14.27
N ASN A 64 4.26 8.81 13.27
CA ASN A 64 3.88 8.66 11.86
C ASN A 64 3.57 7.20 11.52
N GLY A 65 4.40 6.26 11.98
CA GLY A 65 4.17 4.83 11.74
C GLY A 65 2.88 4.33 12.38
N VAL A 66 2.62 4.70 13.63
CA VAL A 66 1.39 4.30 14.36
C VAL A 66 0.14 4.88 13.70
N LEU A 67 0.15 6.17 13.33
CA LEU A 67 -0.98 6.82 12.66
C LEU A 67 -1.23 6.27 11.25
N TRP A 68 -0.19 5.73 10.60
CA TRP A 68 -0.31 5.18 9.26
C TRP A 68 -1.17 3.91 9.22
N ILE A 69 -1.15 3.09 10.28
CA ILE A 69 -1.91 1.84 10.35
C ILE A 69 -3.43 2.06 10.20
N PRO A 70 -4.11 2.84 11.07
CA PRO A 70 -5.55 3.05 10.95
C PRO A 70 -5.92 3.81 9.68
N LEU A 71 -5.08 4.76 9.24
CA LEU A 71 -5.31 5.50 8.00
C LEU A 71 -5.27 4.58 6.77
N PHE A 72 -4.24 3.74 6.65
CA PHE A 72 -4.11 2.80 5.55
C PHE A 72 -5.25 1.78 5.57
N PHE A 73 -5.59 1.25 6.75
CA PHE A 73 -6.70 0.32 6.88
C PHE A 73 -8.02 0.94 6.42
N ALA A 74 -8.40 2.10 6.97
CA ALA A 74 -9.69 2.72 6.68
C ALA A 74 -9.84 3.12 5.21
N VAL A 75 -8.80 3.70 4.60
CA VAL A 75 -8.87 4.23 3.24
C VAL A 75 -8.64 3.16 2.17
N ARG A 76 -7.82 2.13 2.43
CA ARG A 76 -7.40 1.15 1.41
C ARG A 76 -7.89 -0.27 1.62
N VAL A 77 -8.10 -0.71 2.86
CA VAL A 77 -8.38 -2.13 3.17
C VAL A 77 -9.84 -2.36 3.52
N ALA A 78 -10.42 -1.51 4.37
CA ALA A 78 -11.80 -1.65 4.85
C ALA A 78 -12.84 -1.61 3.71
N VAL A 79 -12.51 -0.92 2.63
CA VAL A 79 -13.33 -0.74 1.42
C VAL A 79 -13.21 -1.89 0.41
N ILE A 80 -12.23 -2.78 0.56
CA ILE A 80 -12.00 -3.88 -0.39
C ILE A 80 -13.22 -4.78 -0.59
N PRO A 81 -14.00 -5.15 0.45
CA PRO A 81 -15.20 -5.95 0.26
C PRO A 81 -16.20 -5.30 -0.72
N ASP A 82 -16.43 -3.99 -0.60
CA ASP A 82 -17.31 -3.24 -1.51
C ASP A 82 -16.73 -3.22 -2.94
N LEU A 83 -15.42 -2.97 -3.09
CA LEU A 83 -14.77 -3.02 -4.41
C LEU A 83 -14.89 -4.40 -5.08
N VAL A 84 -14.77 -5.48 -4.30
CA VAL A 84 -14.91 -6.85 -4.82
C VAL A 84 -16.34 -7.13 -5.22
N ASP A 85 -17.33 -6.71 -4.41
CA ASP A 85 -18.75 -6.85 -4.75
C ASP A 85 -19.10 -6.10 -6.03
N GLN A 86 -18.73 -4.82 -6.11
CA GLN A 86 -18.94 -4.01 -7.31
C GLN A 86 -18.25 -4.61 -8.54
N TYR A 87 -17.05 -5.18 -8.39
CA TYR A 87 -16.32 -5.81 -9.49
C TYR A 87 -17.05 -7.05 -10.00
N TRP A 88 -17.52 -7.92 -9.09
CA TRP A 88 -18.19 -9.17 -9.47
C TRP A 88 -19.56 -8.92 -10.10
N ASN A 89 -20.31 -7.95 -9.56
CA ASN A 89 -21.66 -7.61 -10.00
C ASN A 89 -21.71 -6.56 -11.13
N SER A 90 -20.57 -6.07 -11.61
CA SER A 90 -20.51 -5.11 -12.71
C SER A 90 -21.03 -5.71 -14.01
N ASP A 91 -21.83 -4.92 -14.74
CA ASP A 91 -22.27 -5.27 -16.10
C ASP A 91 -21.14 -5.04 -17.11
N TRP A 92 -20.34 -6.07 -17.32
CA TRP A 92 -19.21 -6.08 -18.24
C TRP A 92 -19.61 -5.96 -19.73
N SER A 93 -20.89 -6.16 -20.07
CA SER A 93 -21.36 -6.04 -21.47
C SER A 93 -21.32 -4.60 -21.99
N LYS A 94 -21.25 -3.62 -21.08
CA LYS A 94 -21.18 -2.19 -21.42
C LYS A 94 -19.80 -1.74 -21.91
N LEU A 95 -18.80 -2.60 -21.81
CA LEU A 95 -17.43 -2.35 -22.23
C LEU A 95 -17.12 -3.12 -23.53
N GLY A 96 -16.26 -2.55 -24.38
CA GLY A 96 -15.70 -3.27 -25.52
C GLY A 96 -14.85 -4.47 -25.06
N PRO A 97 -14.53 -5.42 -25.96
CA PRO A 97 -13.76 -6.62 -25.60
C PRO A 97 -12.40 -6.31 -24.98
N ILE A 98 -11.67 -5.32 -25.53
CA ILE A 98 -10.36 -4.90 -25.04
C ILE A 98 -10.51 -4.18 -23.69
N GLU A 99 -11.48 -3.28 -23.56
CA GLU A 99 -11.76 -2.57 -22.30
C GLU A 99 -12.12 -3.56 -21.18
N THR A 100 -12.91 -4.58 -21.49
CA THR A 100 -13.29 -5.63 -20.53
C THR A 100 -12.07 -6.42 -20.07
N TRP A 101 -11.21 -6.84 -21.00
CA TRP A 101 -9.97 -7.55 -20.66
C TRP A 101 -9.02 -6.70 -19.82
N ALA A 102 -8.84 -5.43 -20.22
CA ALA A 102 -8.02 -4.49 -19.48
C ALA A 102 -8.58 -4.23 -18.08
N ALA A 103 -9.88 -3.98 -17.93
CA ALA A 103 -10.50 -3.73 -16.65
C ALA A 103 -10.43 -4.96 -15.72
N ARG A 104 -10.70 -6.16 -16.23
CA ARG A 104 -10.61 -7.40 -15.44
C ARG A 104 -9.21 -7.74 -14.96
N THR A 105 -8.19 -7.26 -15.64
CA THR A 105 -6.78 -7.52 -15.27
C THR A 105 -6.19 -6.39 -14.44
N LEU A 106 -6.50 -5.13 -14.76
CA LEU A 106 -5.90 -3.96 -14.12
C LEU A 106 -6.60 -3.56 -12.80
N LEU A 107 -7.92 -3.74 -12.67
CA LEU A 107 -8.64 -3.34 -11.45
C LEU A 107 -8.27 -4.18 -10.21
N PRO A 108 -8.02 -5.51 -10.30
CA PRO A 108 -7.59 -6.29 -9.14
C PRO A 108 -6.17 -5.97 -8.65
N VAL A 109 -5.29 -5.42 -9.50
CA VAL A 109 -3.88 -5.17 -9.17
C VAL A 109 -3.73 -4.18 -7.98
N PRO A 110 -4.35 -2.98 -7.98
CA PRO A 110 -4.34 -2.08 -6.83
C PRO A 110 -4.86 -2.72 -5.53
N VAL A 111 -5.91 -3.55 -5.63
CA VAL A 111 -6.50 -4.25 -4.47
C VAL A 111 -5.48 -5.20 -3.85
N GLY A 112 -4.86 -6.06 -4.67
CA GLY A 112 -3.81 -6.98 -4.21
C GLY A 112 -2.60 -6.25 -3.62
N LEU A 113 -2.18 -5.15 -4.24
CA LEU A 113 -1.11 -4.29 -3.73
C LEU A 113 -1.46 -3.71 -2.35
N ASN A 114 -2.69 -3.20 -2.17
CA ASN A 114 -3.12 -2.65 -0.90
C ASN A 114 -3.08 -3.69 0.24
N VAL A 115 -3.55 -4.92 -0.02
CA VAL A 115 -3.47 -6.02 0.95
C VAL A 115 -2.01 -6.38 1.27
N TYR A 116 -1.17 -6.50 0.24
CA TYR A 116 0.25 -6.81 0.40
C TYR A 116 0.97 -5.77 1.28
N TRP A 117 0.78 -4.47 0.98
CA TRP A 117 1.41 -3.39 1.73
C TRP A 117 0.88 -3.29 3.16
N PHE A 118 -0.42 -3.52 3.38
CA PHE A 118 -0.97 -3.57 4.72
C PHE A 118 -0.38 -4.72 5.54
N GLY A 119 -0.20 -5.90 4.94
CA GLY A 119 0.47 -7.03 5.56
C GLY A 119 1.90 -6.68 6.00
N LEU A 120 2.66 -5.97 5.16
CA LEU A 120 3.99 -5.47 5.51
C LEU A 120 3.97 -4.46 6.65
N ILE A 121 3.04 -3.49 6.63
CA ILE A 121 2.87 -2.50 7.70
C ILE A 121 2.59 -3.21 9.04
N MET A 122 1.68 -4.18 9.04
CA MET A 122 1.32 -4.95 10.23
C MET A 122 2.49 -5.80 10.73
N HIS A 123 3.22 -6.46 9.83
CA HIS A 123 4.43 -7.21 10.19
C HIS A 123 5.49 -6.31 10.83
N THR A 124 5.77 -5.15 10.24
CA THR A 124 6.73 -4.18 10.82
C THR A 124 6.27 -3.67 12.19
N ALA A 125 4.97 -3.37 12.36
CA ALA A 125 4.41 -2.95 13.63
C ALA A 125 4.52 -4.06 14.69
N TYR A 126 4.22 -5.30 14.33
CA TYR A 126 4.35 -6.47 15.21
C TYR A 126 5.81 -6.65 15.67
N VAL A 127 6.77 -6.61 14.76
CA VAL A 127 8.20 -6.72 15.09
C VAL A 127 8.66 -5.55 15.97
N ALA A 128 8.18 -4.34 15.73
CA ALA A 128 8.56 -3.17 16.54
C ALA A 128 8.04 -3.25 17.98
N LEU A 129 6.83 -3.80 18.20
CA LEU A 129 6.21 -3.89 19.51
C LEU A 129 6.64 -5.13 20.30
N PHE A 130 6.83 -6.27 19.62
CA PHE A 130 7.02 -7.57 20.25
C PHE A 130 8.36 -8.24 19.91
N GLY A 131 9.12 -7.76 18.92
CA GLY A 131 10.36 -8.39 18.41
C GLY A 131 11.59 -8.30 19.32
N THR A 132 11.42 -7.89 20.58
CA THR A 132 12.51 -7.65 21.55
C THR A 132 13.22 -8.91 22.05
N GLU A 133 12.68 -10.11 21.85
CA GLU A 133 13.29 -11.37 22.33
C GLU A 133 14.52 -11.77 21.51
N SER A 134 14.47 -11.64 20.17
CA SER A 134 15.52 -12.17 19.31
C SER A 134 16.76 -11.27 19.23
N ALA A 135 16.59 -9.95 19.33
CA ALA A 135 17.70 -8.98 19.30
C ALA A 135 18.49 -8.92 20.63
N LYS A 136 17.82 -9.11 21.78
CA LYS A 136 18.50 -9.23 23.08
C LYS A 136 19.31 -10.53 23.16
N THR A 137 18.74 -11.65 22.72
CA THR A 137 19.41 -12.96 22.73
C THR A 137 20.65 -13.01 21.83
N ALA A 138 20.61 -12.34 20.66
CA ALA A 138 21.75 -12.24 19.76
C ALA A 138 22.90 -11.40 20.36
N LYS A 139 22.61 -10.22 20.93
CA LYS A 139 23.62 -9.38 21.61
C LYS A 139 24.24 -10.06 22.83
N THR A 140 23.47 -10.81 23.61
CA THR A 140 23.99 -11.56 24.77
C THR A 140 24.92 -12.70 24.35
N LYS A 141 24.63 -13.40 23.24
CA LYS A 141 25.49 -14.46 22.71
C LYS A 141 26.81 -13.93 22.12
N GLU A 142 26.77 -12.80 21.42
CA GLU A 142 28.00 -12.15 20.90
C GLU A 142 28.92 -11.64 22.01
N THR A 143 28.34 -11.11 23.09
CA THR A 143 29.10 -10.60 24.24
C THR A 143 29.75 -11.74 25.04
N LYS A 144 29.10 -12.92 25.11
CA LYS A 144 29.67 -14.13 25.73
C LYS A 144 30.74 -14.83 24.88
N LYS A 145 30.75 -14.64 23.56
CA LYS A 145 31.77 -15.23 22.67
C LYS A 145 33.07 -14.41 22.62
N LYS A 146 33.02 -13.15 23.06
CA LYS A 146 34.18 -12.23 23.15
C LYS A 146 34.83 -12.17 24.54
N ARG A 147 34.35 -12.95 25.51
CA ARG A 147 34.98 -13.21 26.81
C ARG A 147 35.45 -14.66 26.83
#